data_AF-A0AB39SCI9-F1
#
_entry.id   AF-A0AB39SCI9-F1
#
_cell.length_a   1.000
_cell.length_b   1.000
_cell.length_c   1.000
_cell.angle_alpha   90.00
_cell.angle_beta   90.00
_cell.angle_gamma   90.00
#
_symmetry.space_group_name_H-M   'P 1'
#
loop_
_entity.id
_entity.type
_entity.pdbx_description
1 polymer ?
#
loop_
_entity_poly.entity_id
_entity_poly.type
_entity_poly.pdbx_seq_one_letter_code
_entity_poly.pdbx_strand_id
1 'polypeptide(L)'
;MEWLSAENVVAVGTAVIGVVASAVMVWYERRVPRRKRIGYRVQMDNPIGDDVRSGRANVRLGLFDETPGMTDATLVLLRIENDGSQSIAGDDYTSRERHGLTAVFTDRTIRGVSVTQPPGTDHLMDHFTPAAGLSYEDGVLRIPRVPLNRGEHFKLLVLLSGGDVGREIRLIGGLRDGEVSPNRSTTPDDQPPLFSRAARLITVLLTVCVVTLALIVVLRDDTPRPVGCETGTLTVTGSTAFEPVMRELAEKYQEDCEGSTIVVDPHGSTAGVRELAAVGAKSKAGSPPVVALSDGPKPSGLPQLRENRVAVSVFALVVNDDIPVRNLSLTDVRRLYRGEIRNWKQLGGPDRPVLLVSRDANSGTRQVFQRRVLGRGEIANSSLDCVHKDDPTAPVVRCELDSTDQVLSTVAKLPGAIGYSELNSATGFTGLHKLSLDGHTPSVEDLEHGTSDYPYREIEYAYTYGQPPADSLASSFLSYISRGSGQDVIRTHGHLPCGTPVGLRICGDG
;
A
#
# COMPACT_ATOMS: atom_id res chain seq x y z
N MET A 1 9.18 5.14 -3.99
CA MET A 1 7.80 5.36 -3.48
C MET A 1 6.83 4.68 -4.45
N GLU A 2 6.89 3.35 -4.55
CA GLU A 2 6.13 2.56 -5.55
C GLU A 2 4.97 1.78 -4.91
N TRP A 3 4.40 2.30 -3.82
CA TRP A 3 3.33 1.58 -3.11
C TRP A 3 1.92 1.96 -3.57
N LEU A 4 1.79 2.89 -4.52
CA LEU A 4 0.53 3.44 -5.01
C LEU A 4 0.13 2.82 -6.36
N SER A 5 0.04 1.50 -6.44
CA SER A 5 -0.78 0.89 -7.50
C SER A 5 -2.26 1.18 -7.19
N ALA A 6 -3.09 1.32 -8.22
CA ALA A 6 -4.53 1.56 -8.02
C ALA A 6 -5.18 0.47 -7.15
N GLU A 7 -4.69 -0.76 -7.25
CA GLU A 7 -5.12 -1.90 -6.44
C GLU A 7 -4.71 -1.74 -4.97
N ASN A 8 -3.49 -1.30 -4.69
CA ASN A 8 -3.04 -1.01 -3.33
C ASN A 8 -3.83 0.15 -2.70
N VAL A 9 -4.19 1.17 -3.48
CA VAL A 9 -5.02 2.28 -3.01
C VAL A 9 -6.42 1.81 -2.62
N VAL A 10 -7.03 0.91 -3.41
CA VAL A 10 -8.35 0.34 -3.09
C VAL A 10 -8.27 -0.59 -1.88
N ALA A 11 -7.23 -1.42 -1.78
CA ALA A 11 -7.02 -2.34 -0.66
C ALA A 11 -6.77 -1.59 0.66
N VAL A 12 -5.89 -0.59 0.65
CA VAL A 12 -5.62 0.26 1.82
C VAL A 12 -6.84 1.10 2.16
N GLY A 13 -7.52 1.66 1.16
CA GLY A 13 -8.74 2.45 1.36
C GLY A 13 -9.85 1.67 2.04
N THR A 14 -10.10 0.43 1.61
CA THR A 14 -11.11 -0.44 2.23
C THR A 14 -10.73 -0.89 3.65
N ALA A 15 -9.45 -1.18 3.90
CA ALA A 15 -8.95 -1.50 5.24
C ALA A 15 -9.11 -0.31 6.21
N VAL A 16 -8.77 0.91 5.78
CA VAL A 16 -8.91 2.13 6.58
C VAL A 16 -10.38 2.41 6.90
N ILE A 17 -11.29 2.25 5.93
CA ILE A 17 -12.74 2.42 6.15
C ILE A 17 -13.24 1.42 7.21
N GLY A 18 -12.78 0.17 7.17
CA GLY A 18 -13.15 -0.84 8.19
C GLY A 18 -12.69 -0.48 9.60
N VAL A 19 -11.47 0.06 9.74
CA VAL A 19 -10.93 0.54 11.03
C VAL A 19 -11.70 1.75 11.53
N VAL A 20 -11.96 2.73 10.66
CA VAL A 20 -12.70 3.95 11.01
C VAL A 20 -14.13 3.63 11.42
N ALA A 21 -14.84 2.77 10.69
CA ALA A 21 -16.20 2.36 11.05
C ALA A 21 -16.25 1.69 12.45
N SER A 22 -15.25 0.85 12.75
CA SER A 22 -15.12 0.20 14.06
C SER A 22 -14.83 1.21 15.17
N ALA A 23 -13.95 2.18 14.93
CA ALA A 23 -13.63 3.25 15.88
C ALA A 23 -14.81 4.19 16.13
N VAL A 24 -15.56 4.54 15.09
CA VAL A 24 -16.78 5.36 15.18
C VAL A 24 -17.84 4.66 16.01
N MET A 25 -18.02 3.34 15.84
CA MET A 25 -18.98 2.57 16.64
C MET A 25 -18.58 2.55 18.13
N VAL A 26 -17.29 2.32 18.43
CA VAL A 26 -16.77 2.37 19.81
C VAL A 26 -16.92 3.77 20.41
N TRP A 27 -16.68 4.82 19.62
CA TRP A 27 -16.84 6.20 20.05
C TRP A 27 -18.30 6.55 20.32
N TYR A 28 -19.21 6.17 19.43
CA TYR A 28 -20.65 6.37 19.57
C TYR A 28 -21.18 5.64 20.83
N GLU A 29 -20.82 4.39 21.06
CA GLU A 29 -21.26 3.65 22.25
C GLU A 29 -20.65 4.18 23.56
N ARG A 30 -19.44 4.76 23.53
CA ARG A 30 -18.86 5.42 24.72
C ARG A 30 -19.45 6.79 25.02
N ARG A 31 -19.96 7.50 23.99
CA ARG A 31 -20.43 8.88 24.10
C ARG A 31 -21.94 9.03 24.15
N VAL A 32 -22.72 8.03 23.73
CA VAL A 32 -24.18 8.04 23.81
C VAL A 32 -24.64 7.49 25.17
N PRO A 33 -25.13 8.35 26.08
CA PRO A 33 -25.40 7.96 27.46
C PRO A 33 -26.57 6.98 27.55
N ARG A 34 -26.33 5.81 28.16
CA ARG A 34 -27.39 4.84 28.50
C ARG A 34 -28.17 5.28 29.75
N ARG A 35 -29.47 5.00 29.70
CA ARG A 35 -30.62 5.30 30.59
C ARG A 35 -30.34 5.54 32.09
N LYS A 36 -31.21 6.33 32.72
CA LYS A 36 -31.33 6.48 34.18
C LYS A 36 -31.81 5.14 34.78
N ARG A 37 -31.18 4.65 35.84
CA ARG A 37 -31.53 3.35 36.43
C ARG A 37 -31.33 3.36 37.93
N ILE A 38 -32.34 2.87 38.66
CA ILE A 38 -32.24 2.60 40.10
C ILE A 38 -32.20 1.09 40.30
N GLY A 39 -31.06 0.63 40.81
CA GLY A 39 -30.87 -0.73 41.27
C GLY A 39 -31.23 -0.85 42.75
N TYR A 40 -31.88 -1.95 43.14
CA TYR A 40 -32.05 -2.27 44.57
C TYR A 40 -31.69 -3.72 44.87
N ARG A 41 -31.12 -3.96 46.05
CA ARG A 41 -30.81 -5.31 46.54
C ARG A 41 -30.98 -5.44 48.04
N VAL A 42 -31.45 -6.60 48.46
CA VAL A 42 -31.53 -6.99 49.87
C VAL A 42 -30.15 -7.53 50.28
N GLN A 43 -29.39 -6.75 51.04
CA GLN A 43 -28.05 -7.13 51.52
C GLN A 43 -28.12 -8.05 52.75
N MET A 44 -29.18 -7.94 53.52
CA MET A 44 -29.43 -8.73 54.72
C MET A 44 -30.94 -8.90 54.90
N ASP A 45 -31.37 -10.10 55.25
CA ASP A 45 -32.73 -10.41 55.72
C ASP A 45 -32.53 -11.51 56.78
N ASN A 46 -32.44 -11.10 58.05
CA ASN A 46 -32.07 -11.99 59.16
C ASN A 46 -33.12 -11.94 60.26
N PRO A 47 -33.40 -13.06 60.95
CA PRO A 47 -34.27 -13.05 62.12
C PRO A 47 -33.54 -12.42 63.32
N ILE A 48 -34.30 -11.77 64.19
CA ILE A 48 -33.90 -11.25 65.50
C ILE A 48 -34.83 -11.92 66.53
N GLY A 49 -34.41 -13.04 67.12
CA GLY A 49 -35.22 -13.79 68.11
C GLY A 49 -35.00 -15.30 68.00
N ASP A 50 -35.65 -16.06 68.89
CA ASP A 50 -35.45 -17.51 69.05
C ASP A 50 -36.45 -18.39 68.26
N ASP A 51 -37.26 -17.85 67.33
CA ASP A 51 -38.32 -18.64 66.70
C ASP A 51 -37.83 -19.77 65.76
N VAL A 52 -38.37 -20.98 66.00
CA VAL A 52 -37.95 -22.28 65.46
C VAL A 52 -38.89 -22.76 64.33
N ARG A 53 -39.60 -21.86 63.63
CA ARG A 53 -40.59 -22.28 62.62
C ARG A 53 -40.01 -22.66 61.26
N SER A 54 -38.86 -22.12 60.88
CA SER A 54 -38.17 -22.54 59.66
C SER A 54 -37.06 -23.52 60.02
N GLY A 55 -37.12 -24.75 59.50
CA GLY A 55 -36.12 -25.83 59.75
C GLY A 55 -34.70 -25.55 59.21
N ARG A 56 -34.25 -24.30 59.25
CA ARG A 56 -32.87 -23.86 59.00
C ARG A 56 -32.25 -23.48 60.34
N ALA A 57 -31.39 -24.37 60.83
CA ALA A 57 -30.68 -24.25 62.09
C ALA A 57 -29.89 -22.93 62.17
N ASN A 58 -30.33 -22.01 63.03
CA ASN A 58 -29.52 -21.01 63.72
C ASN A 58 -30.37 -20.40 64.86
N VAL A 59 -30.47 -21.13 65.98
CA VAL A 59 -31.02 -20.60 67.24
C VAL A 59 -30.11 -19.47 67.71
N ARG A 60 -30.66 -18.30 68.02
CA ARG A 60 -29.90 -17.14 68.49
C ARG A 60 -30.64 -16.48 69.65
N LEU A 61 -30.13 -16.74 70.86
CA LEU A 61 -30.61 -16.15 72.10
C LEU A 61 -30.61 -14.61 72.00
N GLY A 62 -31.79 -14.01 72.04
CA GLY A 62 -31.97 -12.55 72.01
C GLY A 62 -33.01 -12.13 73.04
N LEU A 63 -32.75 -11.02 73.77
CA LEU A 63 -33.68 -10.46 74.77
C LEU A 63 -34.92 -9.77 74.15
N PHE A 64 -35.27 -10.10 72.90
CA PHE A 64 -36.35 -9.44 72.15
C PHE A 64 -37.72 -10.06 72.42
N ASP A 65 -37.76 -11.25 73.01
CA ASP A 65 -38.99 -11.99 73.33
C ASP A 65 -39.81 -11.35 74.46
N GLU A 66 -39.22 -10.41 75.22
CA GLU A 66 -39.89 -9.66 76.29
C GLU A 66 -40.67 -8.44 75.77
N THR A 67 -40.48 -8.07 74.50
CA THR A 67 -41.16 -6.92 73.88
C THR A 67 -42.41 -7.38 73.12
N PRO A 68 -43.62 -6.86 73.40
CA PRO A 68 -44.84 -7.26 72.72
C PRO A 68 -44.74 -7.11 71.19
N GLY A 69 -45.02 -8.19 70.45
CA GLY A 69 -45.04 -8.20 68.98
C GLY A 69 -43.68 -8.31 68.31
N MET A 70 -42.62 -8.70 69.04
CA MET A 70 -41.25 -8.84 68.53
C MET A 70 -40.72 -10.29 68.48
N THR A 71 -41.56 -11.28 68.78
CA THR A 71 -41.18 -12.71 68.74
C THR A 71 -40.72 -13.18 67.36
N ASP A 72 -41.26 -12.56 66.31
CA ASP A 72 -41.01 -12.91 64.90
C ASP A 72 -40.27 -11.74 64.20
N ALA A 73 -39.39 -11.05 64.93
CA ALA A 73 -38.73 -9.87 64.38
C ALA A 73 -37.70 -10.24 63.31
N THR A 74 -37.64 -9.47 62.22
CA THR A 74 -36.62 -9.60 61.18
C THR A 74 -35.96 -8.26 60.91
N LEU A 75 -34.68 -8.29 60.54
CA LEU A 75 -33.90 -7.11 60.18
C LEU A 75 -33.51 -7.20 58.71
N VAL A 76 -33.95 -6.21 57.94
CA VAL A 76 -33.64 -6.11 56.52
C VAL A 76 -32.73 -4.93 56.25
N LEU A 77 -31.65 -5.15 55.50
CA LEU A 77 -30.82 -4.08 54.95
C LEU A 77 -31.05 -3.99 53.44
N LEU A 78 -31.80 -2.99 53.00
CA LEU A 78 -32.09 -2.73 51.59
C LEU A 78 -31.13 -1.65 51.06
N ARG A 79 -30.30 -1.97 50.08
CA ARG A 79 -29.46 -0.99 49.38
C ARG A 79 -30.15 -0.54 48.10
N ILE A 80 -30.22 0.77 47.90
CA ILE A 80 -30.76 1.42 46.71
C ILE A 80 -29.65 2.28 46.11
N GLU A 81 -29.38 2.11 44.82
CA GLU A 81 -28.24 2.75 44.13
C GLU A 81 -28.60 3.22 42.72
N ASN A 82 -27.93 4.26 42.25
CA ASN A 82 -27.94 4.62 40.84
C ASN A 82 -26.87 3.80 40.09
N ASP A 83 -27.30 2.67 39.51
CA ASP A 83 -26.48 1.80 38.68
C ASP A 83 -26.55 2.16 37.17
N GLY A 84 -27.23 3.27 36.85
CA GLY A 84 -27.28 3.87 35.51
C GLY A 84 -26.04 4.72 35.18
N SER A 85 -25.98 5.22 33.94
CA SER A 85 -24.86 6.08 33.50
C SER A 85 -25.13 7.58 33.62
N GLN A 86 -26.37 7.96 33.96
CA GLN A 86 -26.82 9.34 34.14
C GLN A 86 -27.18 9.63 35.60
N SER A 87 -26.99 10.87 36.06
CA SER A 87 -27.52 11.34 37.35
C SER A 87 -29.05 11.33 37.34
N ILE A 88 -29.64 11.07 38.50
CA ILE A 88 -31.08 11.08 38.73
C ILE A 88 -31.41 12.32 39.57
N ALA A 89 -32.24 13.20 39.04
CA ALA A 89 -32.72 14.39 39.74
C ALA A 89 -34.09 14.11 40.40
N GLY A 90 -34.51 14.99 41.32
CA GLY A 90 -35.79 14.82 42.03
C GLY A 90 -37.03 14.85 41.12
N ASP A 91 -36.96 15.53 39.97
CA ASP A 91 -38.02 15.60 38.96
C ASP A 91 -38.03 14.42 37.98
N ASP A 92 -37.04 13.55 38.03
CA ASP A 92 -36.98 12.33 37.22
C ASP A 92 -37.92 11.23 37.73
N TYR A 93 -38.29 11.27 39.01
CA TYR A 93 -39.27 10.36 39.58
C TYR A 93 -40.66 10.64 38.97
N THR A 94 -41.30 9.61 38.43
CA THR A 94 -42.60 9.74 37.75
C THR A 94 -43.78 9.81 38.71
N SER A 95 -43.57 9.45 39.99
CA SER A 95 -44.58 9.57 41.03
C SER A 95 -45.09 11.01 41.16
N ARG A 96 -46.40 11.18 41.31
CA ARG A 96 -47.01 12.49 41.64
C ARG A 96 -47.01 12.77 43.14
N GLU A 97 -46.71 11.76 43.96
CA GLU A 97 -46.65 11.89 45.42
C GLU A 97 -45.32 12.49 45.89
N ARG A 98 -45.25 12.88 47.18
CA ARG A 98 -44.01 13.36 47.79
C ARG A 98 -42.89 12.31 47.77
N HIS A 99 -43.25 11.03 47.79
CA HIS A 99 -42.32 9.92 47.71
C HIS A 99 -42.06 9.51 46.25
N GLY A 100 -40.82 9.12 45.96
CA GLY A 100 -40.37 8.69 44.63
C GLY A 100 -40.39 7.18 44.45
N LEU A 101 -40.18 6.42 45.54
CA LEU A 101 -40.12 4.97 45.56
C LEU A 101 -40.92 4.41 46.74
N THR A 102 -41.37 3.18 46.62
CA THR A 102 -42.15 2.47 47.65
C THR A 102 -41.59 1.07 47.82
N ALA A 103 -41.04 0.76 48.99
CA ALA A 103 -40.61 -0.59 49.33
C ALA A 103 -41.75 -1.33 50.05
N VAL A 104 -42.13 -2.49 49.51
CA VAL A 104 -43.19 -3.35 50.06
C VAL A 104 -42.57 -4.62 50.61
N PHE A 105 -42.76 -4.86 51.90
CA PHE A 105 -42.33 -6.03 52.66
C PHE A 105 -43.52 -6.97 52.83
N THR A 106 -43.61 -7.98 51.96
CA THR A 106 -44.76 -8.90 51.91
C THR A 106 -44.87 -9.72 53.19
N ASP A 107 -46.07 -9.82 53.76
CA ASP A 107 -46.40 -10.56 54.99
C ASP A 107 -45.65 -10.10 56.26
N ARG A 108 -45.10 -8.87 56.26
CA ARG A 108 -44.31 -8.32 57.38
C ARG A 108 -44.73 -6.89 57.71
N THR A 109 -44.68 -6.51 58.98
CA THR A 109 -45.03 -5.16 59.46
C THR A 109 -43.79 -4.39 59.90
N ILE A 110 -43.62 -3.15 59.44
CA ILE A 110 -42.50 -2.28 59.79
C ILE A 110 -42.69 -1.72 61.19
N ARG A 111 -41.65 -1.87 62.02
CA ARG A 111 -41.56 -1.31 63.39
C ARG A 111 -40.64 -0.12 63.47
N GLY A 112 -39.62 -0.06 62.61
CA GLY A 112 -38.70 1.06 62.56
C GLY A 112 -37.85 1.04 61.29
N VAL A 113 -37.36 2.21 60.89
CA VAL A 113 -36.49 2.39 59.74
C VAL A 113 -35.36 3.34 60.11
N SER A 114 -34.14 2.96 59.76
CA SER A 114 -32.96 3.81 59.81
C SER A 114 -32.34 3.93 58.43
N VAL A 115 -31.92 5.13 58.05
CA VAL A 115 -31.23 5.39 56.79
C VAL A 115 -29.73 5.51 57.07
N THR A 116 -28.91 4.90 56.23
CA THR A 116 -27.44 5.00 56.30
C THR A 116 -26.88 5.29 54.92
N GLN A 117 -25.75 5.99 54.87
CA GLN A 117 -25.09 6.37 53.63
C GLN A 117 -23.57 6.16 53.70
N PRO A 118 -22.90 6.04 52.55
CA PRO A 118 -21.44 6.08 52.47
C PRO A 118 -20.85 7.43 52.94
N PRO A 119 -19.58 7.45 53.40
CA PRO A 119 -18.87 8.70 53.59
C PRO A 119 -18.83 9.54 52.30
N GLY A 120 -19.06 10.85 52.39
CA GLY A 120 -18.95 11.77 51.25
C GLY A 120 -20.23 11.98 50.42
N THR A 121 -21.37 11.44 50.84
CA THR A 121 -22.69 11.70 50.21
C THR A 121 -23.66 12.38 51.16
N ASP A 122 -23.18 13.35 51.96
CA ASP A 122 -23.95 13.93 53.06
C ASP A 122 -25.24 14.63 52.63
N HIS A 123 -25.29 15.11 51.38
CA HIS A 123 -26.46 15.72 50.76
C HIS A 123 -27.68 14.78 50.67
N LEU A 124 -27.49 13.46 50.72
CA LEU A 124 -28.60 12.52 50.61
C LEU A 124 -29.50 12.54 51.87
N MET A 125 -28.94 12.77 53.07
CA MET A 125 -29.70 12.70 54.33
C MET A 125 -30.79 13.76 54.45
N ASP A 126 -30.58 14.94 53.86
CA ASP A 126 -31.55 16.05 53.90
C ASP A 126 -32.89 15.67 53.24
N HIS A 127 -32.88 14.66 52.37
CA HIS A 127 -34.08 14.16 51.71
C HIS A 127 -34.90 13.19 52.58
N PHE A 128 -34.35 12.63 53.65
CA PHE A 128 -35.01 11.59 54.47
C PHE A 128 -35.77 12.18 55.66
N THR A 129 -36.75 13.04 55.37
CA THR A 129 -37.62 13.65 56.39
C THR A 129 -39.09 13.29 56.17
N PRO A 130 -39.93 13.31 57.22
CA PRO A 130 -41.38 13.17 57.06
C PRO A 130 -41.98 14.22 56.11
N ALA A 131 -41.44 15.45 56.12
CA ALA A 131 -41.84 16.53 55.22
C ALA A 131 -41.53 16.22 53.74
N ALA A 132 -40.41 15.55 53.48
CA ALA A 132 -40.02 15.07 52.14
C ALA A 132 -40.76 13.79 51.71
N GLY A 133 -41.61 13.23 52.57
CA GLY A 133 -42.45 12.06 52.26
C GLY A 133 -41.92 10.73 52.77
N LEU A 134 -40.95 10.72 53.70
CA LEU A 134 -40.51 9.51 54.37
C LEU A 134 -41.56 9.09 55.39
N SER A 135 -42.19 7.94 55.18
CA SER A 135 -43.14 7.37 56.12
C SER A 135 -43.24 5.87 55.93
N TYR A 136 -43.70 5.16 56.95
CA TYR A 136 -44.07 3.76 56.83
C TYR A 136 -45.44 3.51 57.44
N GLU A 137 -46.15 2.54 56.89
CA GLU A 137 -47.44 2.05 57.36
C GLU A 137 -47.53 0.57 57.00
N ASP A 138 -47.85 -0.27 57.97
CA ASP A 138 -47.83 -1.73 57.85
C ASP A 138 -46.54 -2.25 57.20
N GLY A 139 -46.63 -2.99 56.10
CA GLY A 139 -45.48 -3.50 55.34
C GLY A 139 -44.97 -2.55 54.26
N VAL A 140 -45.39 -1.28 54.24
CA VAL A 140 -45.10 -0.34 53.14
C VAL A 140 -44.25 0.82 53.64
N LEU A 141 -43.05 0.96 53.07
CA LEU A 141 -42.14 2.08 53.29
C LEU A 141 -42.15 3.03 52.09
N ARG A 142 -42.60 4.27 52.30
CA ARG A 142 -42.57 5.35 51.32
C ARG A 142 -41.24 6.09 51.41
N ILE A 143 -40.49 6.11 50.31
CA ILE A 143 -39.15 6.67 50.22
C ILE A 143 -39.21 7.98 49.40
N PRO A 144 -38.71 9.11 49.95
CA PRO A 144 -38.65 10.40 49.26
C PRO A 144 -37.99 10.36 47.88
N ARG A 145 -38.18 11.42 47.10
CA ARG A 145 -37.44 11.62 45.85
C ARG A 145 -36.01 12.05 46.20
N VAL A 146 -35.06 11.13 46.08
CA VAL A 146 -33.66 11.34 46.45
C VAL A 146 -32.83 11.51 45.17
N PRO A 147 -32.26 12.69 44.90
CA PRO A 147 -31.30 12.84 43.81
C PRO A 147 -30.10 11.92 44.01
N LEU A 148 -29.69 11.21 42.98
CA LEU A 148 -28.55 10.28 43.03
C LEU A 148 -27.61 10.50 41.85
N ASN A 149 -26.37 10.91 42.13
CA ASN A 149 -25.32 10.89 41.12
C ASN A 149 -24.96 9.45 40.74
N ARG A 150 -24.25 9.30 39.63
CA ARG A 150 -23.81 7.99 39.14
C ARG A 150 -23.00 7.27 40.23
N GLY A 151 -23.44 6.06 40.61
CA GLY A 151 -22.77 5.23 41.62
C GLY A 151 -23.09 5.58 43.08
N GLU A 152 -23.84 6.65 43.33
CA GLU A 152 -24.32 6.97 44.69
C GLU A 152 -25.38 5.95 45.13
N HIS A 153 -25.41 5.70 46.44
CA HIS A 153 -26.34 4.77 47.04
C HIS A 153 -26.62 5.13 48.49
N PHE A 154 -27.76 4.68 48.98
CA PHE A 154 -28.11 4.70 50.39
C PHE A 154 -28.64 3.33 50.82
N LYS A 155 -28.68 3.08 52.12
CA LYS A 155 -29.20 1.83 52.68
C LYS A 155 -30.29 2.12 53.70
N LEU A 156 -31.33 1.31 53.66
CA LEU A 156 -32.45 1.32 54.58
C LEU A 156 -32.33 0.08 55.47
N LEU A 157 -32.08 0.31 56.75
CA LEU A 157 -32.14 -0.72 57.78
C LEU A 157 -33.57 -0.72 58.34
N VAL A 158 -34.32 -1.77 58.08
CA VAL A 158 -35.74 -1.88 58.39
C VAL A 158 -35.94 -2.99 59.42
N LEU A 159 -36.48 -2.61 60.57
CA LEU A 159 -36.93 -3.54 61.60
C LEU A 159 -38.37 -3.92 61.30
N LEU A 160 -38.60 -5.21 61.13
CA LEU A 160 -39.89 -5.80 60.78
C LEU A 160 -40.35 -6.75 61.90
N SER A 161 -41.65 -6.94 62.02
CA SER A 161 -42.27 -7.97 62.86
C SER A 161 -43.34 -8.72 62.08
N GLY A 162 -43.54 -9.99 62.41
CA GLY A 162 -44.48 -10.87 61.72
C GLY A 162 -43.88 -11.37 60.40
N GLY A 163 -44.27 -12.59 60.01
CA GLY A 163 -43.77 -13.26 58.81
C GLY A 163 -42.34 -13.82 58.94
N ASP A 164 -41.92 -14.59 57.95
CA ASP A 164 -40.60 -15.26 57.94
C ASP A 164 -39.53 -14.47 57.15
N VAL A 165 -38.26 -14.85 57.35
CA VAL A 165 -37.13 -14.45 56.51
C VAL A 165 -37.32 -14.94 55.06
N GLY A 166 -36.91 -14.14 54.08
CA GLY A 166 -36.93 -14.53 52.67
C GLY A 166 -38.27 -14.29 51.96
N ARG A 167 -39.23 -13.63 52.63
CA ARG A 167 -40.45 -13.11 51.99
C ARG A 167 -40.10 -12.01 50.99
N GLU A 168 -40.84 -11.95 49.89
CA GLU A 168 -40.53 -11.04 48.78
C GLU A 168 -40.54 -9.57 49.21
N ILE A 169 -39.47 -8.85 48.86
CA ILE A 169 -39.33 -7.40 49.03
C ILE A 169 -39.32 -6.76 47.64
N ARG A 170 -40.33 -5.93 47.36
CA ARG A 170 -40.47 -5.25 46.06
C ARG A 170 -40.26 -3.76 46.23
N LEU A 171 -39.40 -3.18 45.39
CA LEU A 171 -39.27 -1.73 45.27
C LEU A 171 -40.06 -1.27 44.05
N ILE A 172 -41.08 -0.46 44.29
CA ILE A 172 -42.00 0.05 43.28
C ILE A 172 -41.68 1.52 43.07
N GLY A 173 -41.58 1.94 41.81
CA GLY A 173 -41.35 3.33 41.44
C GLY A 173 -41.09 3.44 39.94
N GLY A 174 -41.08 4.67 39.43
CA GLY A 174 -40.81 4.92 38.01
C GLY A 174 -39.89 6.12 37.82
N LEU A 175 -39.13 6.07 36.73
CA LEU A 175 -38.20 7.11 36.30
C LEU A 175 -38.53 7.53 34.86
N ARG A 176 -38.46 8.83 34.57
CA ARG A 176 -38.53 9.32 33.19
C ARG A 176 -37.32 8.78 32.43
N ASP A 177 -37.57 8.17 31.27
CA ASP A 177 -36.53 7.58 30.42
C ASP A 177 -35.59 6.59 31.15
N GLY A 178 -36.13 5.92 32.18
CA GLY A 178 -35.38 5.04 33.06
C GLY A 178 -36.22 3.92 33.66
N GLU A 179 -35.60 3.10 34.49
CA GLU A 179 -36.26 1.96 35.15
C GLU A 179 -35.78 1.76 36.60
N VAL A 180 -36.64 1.14 37.41
CA VAL A 180 -36.29 0.61 38.74
C VAL A 180 -36.23 -0.91 38.60
N SER A 181 -35.12 -1.53 38.97
CA SER A 181 -34.94 -2.98 38.78
C SER A 181 -34.18 -3.64 39.93
N PRO A 182 -34.49 -4.91 40.26
CA PRO A 182 -33.73 -5.65 41.25
C PRO A 182 -32.32 -5.96 40.72
N ASN A 183 -31.30 -5.61 41.49
CA ASN A 183 -29.91 -5.91 41.15
C ASN A 183 -29.54 -7.30 41.69
N ARG A 184 -29.25 -8.26 40.78
CA ARG A 184 -28.88 -9.65 41.12
C ARG A 184 -27.37 -9.88 41.30
N SER A 185 -26.56 -8.80 41.34
CA SER A 185 -25.11 -8.91 41.52
C SER A 185 -24.74 -9.45 42.90
N THR A 186 -24.02 -10.59 42.93
CA THR A 186 -23.57 -11.30 44.13
C THR A 186 -22.25 -10.76 44.70
N THR A 187 -21.61 -9.78 44.05
CA THR A 187 -20.35 -9.16 44.53
C THR A 187 -20.41 -7.63 44.53
N PRO A 188 -19.61 -6.92 45.36
CA PRO A 188 -19.60 -5.46 45.42
C PRO A 188 -19.14 -4.75 44.13
N ASP A 189 -18.42 -5.45 43.23
CA ASP A 189 -17.68 -4.84 42.11
C ASP A 189 -18.10 -5.32 40.71
N ASP A 190 -19.18 -6.09 40.58
CA ASP A 190 -19.67 -6.50 39.26
C ASP A 190 -20.38 -5.33 38.55
N GLN A 191 -19.61 -4.56 37.79
CA GLN A 191 -20.16 -3.62 36.81
C GLN A 191 -20.76 -4.42 35.65
N PRO A 192 -21.98 -4.09 35.18
CA PRO A 192 -22.54 -4.73 33.99
C PRO A 192 -21.56 -4.56 32.83
N PRO A 193 -21.29 -5.60 32.04
CA PRO A 193 -20.29 -5.54 31.00
C PRO A 193 -20.63 -4.42 30.01
N LEU A 194 -19.66 -3.55 29.73
CA LEU A 194 -19.78 -2.44 28.79
C LEU A 194 -20.27 -2.89 27.39
N PHE A 195 -19.98 -4.14 27.03
CA PHE A 195 -20.35 -4.75 25.75
C PHE A 195 -21.32 -5.91 25.93
N SER A 196 -22.43 -5.87 25.17
CA SER A 196 -23.29 -7.04 24.98
C SER A 196 -22.46 -8.20 24.42
N ARG A 197 -22.86 -9.44 24.73
CA ARG A 197 -22.16 -10.63 24.20
C ARG A 197 -22.11 -10.61 22.67
N ALA A 198 -23.18 -10.12 22.03
CA ALA A 198 -23.27 -9.96 20.57
C ALA A 198 -22.25 -8.95 20.03
N ALA A 199 -22.12 -7.77 20.67
CA ALA A 199 -21.15 -6.75 20.24
C ALA A 199 -19.71 -7.27 20.32
N ARG A 200 -19.34 -7.95 21.41
CA ARG A 200 -18.02 -8.58 21.56
C ARG A 200 -17.73 -9.60 20.45
N LEU A 201 -18.71 -10.42 20.11
CA LEU A 201 -18.55 -11.46 19.10
C LEU A 201 -18.38 -10.87 17.70
N ILE A 202 -19.14 -9.82 17.38
CA ILE A 202 -19.04 -9.11 16.11
C ILE A 202 -17.68 -8.40 15.96
N THR A 203 -17.20 -7.71 17.01
CA THR A 203 -15.91 -7.02 16.96
C THR A 203 -14.75 -8.00 16.78
N VAL A 204 -14.76 -9.12 17.53
CA VAL A 204 -13.74 -10.17 17.38
C VAL A 204 -13.77 -10.76 15.97
N LEU A 205 -14.96 -11.09 15.45
CA LEU A 205 -15.11 -11.64 14.11
C LEU A 205 -14.58 -10.69 13.04
N LEU A 206 -14.92 -9.40 13.12
CA LEU A 206 -14.43 -8.37 12.18
C LEU A 206 -12.91 -8.20 12.25
N THR A 207 -12.32 -8.16 13.44
CA THR A 207 -10.87 -8.06 13.59
C THR A 207 -10.15 -9.29 13.03
N VAL A 208 -10.69 -10.49 13.25
CA VAL A 208 -10.15 -11.72 12.68
C VAL A 208 -10.23 -11.68 11.16
N CYS A 209 -11.38 -11.29 10.58
CA CYS A 209 -11.53 -11.15 9.14
C CYS A 209 -10.56 -10.14 8.51
N VAL A 210 -10.30 -9.00 9.16
CA VAL A 210 -9.35 -7.99 8.66
C VAL A 210 -7.92 -8.50 8.73
N VAL A 211 -7.54 -9.15 9.84
CA VAL A 211 -6.19 -9.72 10.00
C VAL A 211 -5.96 -10.89 9.04
N THR A 212 -6.95 -11.77 8.83
CA THR A 212 -6.83 -12.85 7.87
C THR A 212 -6.76 -12.32 6.44
N LEU A 213 -7.53 -11.29 6.08
CA LEU A 213 -7.43 -10.65 4.76
C LEU A 213 -6.05 -10.01 4.55
N ALA A 214 -5.53 -9.28 5.53
CA ALA A 214 -4.19 -8.69 5.47
C ALA A 214 -3.09 -9.76 5.37
N LEU A 215 -3.23 -10.85 6.11
CA LEU A 215 -2.31 -11.99 6.06
C LEU A 215 -2.36 -12.70 4.70
N ILE A 216 -3.55 -12.86 4.10
CA ILE A 216 -3.71 -13.42 2.75
C ILE A 216 -3.05 -12.51 1.72
N VAL A 217 -3.22 -11.19 1.79
CA VAL A 217 -2.57 -10.24 0.86
C VAL A 217 -1.04 -10.27 0.98
N VAL A 218 -0.51 -10.44 2.20
CA VAL A 218 0.94 -10.47 2.44
C VAL A 218 1.57 -11.84 2.13
N LEU A 219 0.83 -12.94 2.33
CA LEU A 219 1.35 -14.31 2.14
C LEU A 219 0.98 -14.94 0.80
N ARG A 220 -0.01 -14.41 0.08
CA ARG A 220 -0.24 -14.78 -1.33
C ARG A 220 0.58 -13.86 -2.22
N ASP A 221 1.75 -14.34 -2.59
CA ASP A 221 2.39 -14.01 -3.87
C ASP A 221 1.68 -14.72 -5.04
N ASP A 222 0.35 -14.81 -4.97
CA ASP A 222 -0.50 -15.32 -6.05
C ASP A 222 -0.94 -14.12 -6.91
N THR A 223 -0.01 -13.26 -7.33
CA THR A 223 -0.22 -12.56 -8.60
C THR A 223 -0.43 -13.67 -9.63
N PRO A 224 -1.60 -13.80 -10.26
CA PRO A 224 -1.80 -14.81 -11.28
C PRO A 224 -0.67 -14.65 -12.30
N ARG A 225 0.08 -15.73 -12.58
CA ARG A 225 1.11 -15.75 -13.63
C ARG A 225 0.53 -15.00 -14.83
N PRO A 226 1.23 -13.99 -15.38
CA PRO A 226 0.72 -13.25 -16.53
C PRO A 226 0.23 -14.24 -17.57
N VAL A 227 -1.02 -14.08 -18.02
CA VAL A 227 -1.58 -14.94 -19.08
C VAL A 227 -0.63 -14.87 -20.27
N GLY A 228 -0.03 -16.00 -20.62
CA GLY A 228 0.92 -16.12 -21.72
C GLY A 228 2.37 -16.40 -21.33
N CYS A 229 2.72 -16.79 -20.10
CA CYS A 229 4.05 -17.33 -19.80
C CYS A 229 4.31 -18.65 -20.55
N GLU A 230 5.49 -18.76 -21.16
CA GLU A 230 5.95 -19.98 -21.85
C GLU A 230 7.30 -20.43 -21.28
N THR A 231 7.61 -21.73 -21.44
CA THR A 231 8.84 -22.33 -20.89
C THR A 231 9.87 -22.66 -21.99
N GLY A 232 11.09 -22.99 -21.59
CA GLY A 232 12.17 -23.40 -22.49
C GLY A 232 13.29 -22.36 -22.59
N THR A 233 14.08 -22.43 -23.67
CA THR A 233 15.25 -21.56 -23.84
C THR A 233 15.11 -20.69 -25.08
N LEU A 234 15.37 -19.39 -24.94
CA LEU A 234 15.36 -18.40 -26.01
C LEU A 234 16.69 -17.65 -26.02
N THR A 235 17.31 -17.52 -27.19
CA THR A 235 18.48 -16.65 -27.37
C THR A 235 18.04 -15.31 -27.94
N VAL A 236 18.53 -14.24 -27.33
CA VAL A 236 18.35 -12.85 -27.77
C VAL A 236 19.71 -12.32 -28.19
N THR A 237 19.85 -11.98 -29.47
CA THR A 237 21.12 -11.55 -30.10
C THR A 237 20.98 -10.17 -30.74
N GLY A 238 22.07 -9.61 -31.28
CA GLY A 238 22.05 -8.41 -32.11
C GLY A 238 22.46 -7.14 -31.37
N SER A 239 21.54 -6.17 -31.30
CA SER A 239 21.79 -4.82 -30.77
C SER A 239 22.53 -4.81 -29.43
N THR A 240 23.72 -4.21 -29.41
CA THR A 240 24.42 -3.84 -28.16
C THR A 240 23.86 -2.54 -27.57
N ALA A 241 23.19 -1.74 -28.39
CA ALA A 241 22.55 -0.50 -28.00
C ALA A 241 21.40 -0.74 -27.01
N PHE A 242 20.66 -1.81 -27.26
CA PHE A 242 19.48 -2.21 -26.50
C PHE A 242 19.77 -3.32 -25.47
N GLU A 243 21.04 -3.69 -25.28
CA GLU A 243 21.46 -4.75 -24.37
C GLU A 243 20.98 -4.53 -22.93
N PRO A 244 21.14 -3.35 -22.30
CA PRO A 244 20.70 -3.15 -20.92
C PRO A 244 19.21 -3.41 -20.74
N VAL A 245 18.41 -2.98 -21.73
CA VAL A 245 16.96 -3.19 -21.79
C VAL A 245 16.66 -4.69 -21.89
N MET A 246 17.33 -5.39 -22.80
CA MET A 246 17.10 -6.82 -23.00
C MET A 246 17.51 -7.67 -21.80
N ARG A 247 18.57 -7.31 -21.08
CA ARG A 247 18.98 -8.00 -19.86
C ARG A 247 17.93 -7.86 -18.76
N GLU A 248 17.47 -6.64 -18.48
CA GLU A 248 16.44 -6.42 -17.46
C GLU A 248 15.09 -7.07 -17.85
N LEU A 249 14.71 -7.01 -19.14
CA LEU A 249 13.51 -7.69 -19.63
C LEU A 249 13.61 -9.21 -19.48
N ALA A 250 14.79 -9.79 -19.77
CA ALA A 250 15.03 -11.21 -19.61
C ALA A 250 14.96 -11.62 -18.14
N GLU A 251 15.56 -10.84 -17.23
CA GLU A 251 15.50 -11.06 -15.78
C GLU A 251 14.06 -11.03 -15.29
N LYS A 252 13.32 -9.94 -15.55
CA LYS A 252 11.92 -9.80 -15.13
C LYS A 252 11.01 -10.86 -15.71
N TYR A 253 11.17 -11.21 -16.99
CA TYR A 253 10.39 -12.30 -17.58
C TYR A 253 10.67 -13.64 -16.90
N GLN A 254 11.93 -13.94 -16.55
CA GLN A 254 12.28 -15.20 -15.88
C GLN A 254 11.79 -15.24 -14.43
N GLU A 255 11.71 -14.09 -13.75
CA GLU A 255 11.08 -13.96 -12.44
C GLU A 255 9.56 -14.17 -12.53
N ASP A 256 8.90 -13.54 -13.51
CA ASP A 256 7.45 -13.63 -13.69
C ASP A 256 6.99 -15.00 -14.25
N CYS A 257 7.85 -15.66 -15.04
CA CYS A 257 7.56 -16.88 -15.78
C CYS A 257 8.60 -17.98 -15.49
N GLU A 258 8.39 -18.68 -14.38
CA GLU A 258 9.21 -19.84 -13.96
C GLU A 258 9.37 -20.88 -15.08
N GLY A 259 10.58 -21.42 -15.23
CA GLY A 259 10.89 -22.45 -16.24
C GLY A 259 11.24 -21.91 -17.63
N SER A 260 11.35 -20.59 -17.78
CA SER A 260 11.96 -19.94 -18.93
C SER A 260 13.45 -19.68 -18.71
N THR A 261 14.22 -19.66 -19.79
CA THR A 261 15.63 -19.26 -19.79
C THR A 261 15.90 -18.38 -20.99
N ILE A 262 16.27 -17.12 -20.76
CA ILE A 262 16.52 -16.15 -21.82
C ILE A 262 18.01 -15.77 -21.80
N VAL A 263 18.73 -16.17 -22.85
CA VAL A 263 20.17 -15.90 -23.00
C VAL A 263 20.35 -14.66 -23.85
N VAL A 264 20.88 -13.59 -23.26
CA VAL A 264 21.17 -12.33 -23.95
C VAL A 264 22.64 -12.29 -24.37
N ASP A 265 22.89 -12.40 -25.67
CA ASP A 265 24.21 -12.50 -26.32
C ASP A 265 24.37 -11.49 -27.48
N PRO A 266 24.49 -10.18 -27.17
CA PRO A 266 24.53 -9.13 -28.18
C PRO A 266 25.94 -8.97 -28.76
N HIS A 267 26.02 -8.78 -30.08
CA HIS A 267 27.30 -8.61 -30.79
C HIS A 267 27.16 -7.79 -32.08
N GLY A 268 26.19 -6.86 -32.09
CA GLY A 268 25.93 -5.93 -33.19
C GLY A 268 24.69 -6.30 -34.00
N SER A 269 23.88 -5.30 -34.31
CA SER A 269 22.57 -5.42 -34.97
C SER A 269 22.65 -6.20 -36.29
N THR A 270 23.63 -5.89 -37.14
CA THR A 270 23.78 -6.58 -38.43
C THR A 270 24.29 -8.00 -38.29
N ALA A 271 25.16 -8.25 -37.31
CA ALA A 271 25.69 -9.59 -37.06
C ALA A 271 24.58 -10.51 -36.52
N GLY A 272 23.83 -10.07 -35.50
CA GLY A 272 22.72 -10.85 -34.94
C GLY A 272 21.58 -11.09 -35.93
N VAL A 273 21.24 -10.12 -36.79
CA VAL A 273 20.23 -10.32 -37.85
C VAL A 273 20.69 -11.35 -38.89
N ARG A 274 21.98 -11.36 -39.25
CA ARG A 274 22.55 -12.38 -40.15
C ARG A 274 22.64 -13.75 -39.50
N GLU A 275 22.97 -13.79 -38.21
CA GLU A 275 22.98 -15.00 -37.40
C GLU A 275 21.58 -15.64 -37.37
N LEU A 276 20.56 -14.87 -37.03
CA LEU A 276 19.16 -15.31 -37.05
C LEU A 276 18.76 -15.86 -38.43
N ALA A 277 19.16 -15.19 -39.51
CA ALA A 277 18.91 -15.66 -40.87
C ALA A 277 19.59 -17.01 -41.15
N ALA A 278 20.84 -17.17 -40.72
CA ALA A 278 21.62 -18.39 -40.92
C ALA A 278 21.10 -19.58 -40.07
N VAL A 279 20.73 -19.33 -38.82
CA VAL A 279 20.13 -20.32 -37.92
C VAL A 279 18.76 -20.74 -38.43
N GLY A 280 17.93 -19.78 -38.82
CA GLY A 280 16.59 -20.06 -39.32
C GLY A 280 16.58 -20.80 -40.66
N ALA A 281 17.53 -20.53 -41.56
CA ALA A 281 17.68 -21.29 -42.80
C ALA A 281 18.02 -22.77 -42.57
N LYS A 282 18.61 -23.11 -41.42
CA LYS A 282 18.91 -24.49 -41.00
C LYS A 282 17.80 -25.10 -40.13
N SER A 283 16.85 -24.29 -39.67
CA SER A 283 15.78 -24.73 -38.78
C SER A 283 14.72 -25.52 -39.53
N LYS A 284 14.52 -26.78 -39.12
CA LYS A 284 13.46 -27.65 -39.69
C LYS A 284 12.05 -27.12 -39.40
N ALA A 285 11.87 -26.46 -38.25
CA ALA A 285 10.60 -25.90 -37.83
C ALA A 285 10.30 -24.52 -38.46
N GLY A 286 11.28 -23.92 -39.15
CA GLY A 286 11.11 -22.61 -39.79
C GLY A 286 11.02 -21.42 -38.83
N SER A 287 11.12 -21.62 -37.51
CA SER A 287 11.23 -20.56 -36.50
C SER A 287 12.10 -21.05 -35.34
N PRO A 288 13.43 -20.83 -35.37
CA PRO A 288 14.31 -21.18 -34.25
C PRO A 288 13.99 -20.29 -33.03
N PRO A 289 14.32 -20.74 -31.81
CA PRO A 289 14.16 -19.95 -30.58
C PRO A 289 15.26 -18.88 -30.47
N VAL A 290 15.31 -17.99 -31.46
CA VAL A 290 16.26 -16.87 -31.54
C VAL A 290 15.49 -15.61 -31.95
N VAL A 291 15.71 -14.53 -31.22
CA VAL A 291 15.23 -13.18 -31.56
C VAL A 291 16.45 -12.28 -31.75
N ALA A 292 16.50 -11.52 -32.84
CA ALA A 292 17.60 -10.59 -33.11
C ALA A 292 17.12 -9.14 -33.00
N LEU A 293 17.74 -8.36 -32.12
CA LEU A 293 17.48 -6.94 -31.94
C LEU A 293 18.31 -6.12 -32.93
N SER A 294 17.74 -5.01 -33.40
CA SER A 294 18.41 -4.12 -34.34
C SER A 294 17.91 -2.68 -34.23
N ASP A 295 18.86 -1.77 -34.08
CA ASP A 295 18.72 -0.32 -33.92
C ASP A 295 18.17 0.39 -35.18
N GLY A 296 17.69 -0.38 -36.15
CA GLY A 296 17.19 0.07 -37.43
C GLY A 296 16.77 -1.11 -38.31
N PRO A 297 16.32 -0.83 -39.54
CA PRO A 297 15.79 -1.86 -40.42
C PRO A 297 16.87 -2.88 -40.79
N LYS A 298 16.47 -4.15 -40.89
CA LYS A 298 17.33 -5.23 -41.36
C LYS A 298 17.90 -4.94 -42.75
N PRO A 299 19.08 -5.51 -43.08
CA PRO A 299 19.61 -5.47 -44.44
C PRO A 299 18.62 -6.04 -45.47
N SER A 300 18.71 -5.53 -46.71
CA SER A 300 17.97 -6.08 -47.85
C SER A 300 18.33 -7.54 -48.10
N GLY A 301 17.42 -8.31 -48.74
CA GLY A 301 17.68 -9.71 -49.10
C GLY A 301 17.37 -10.72 -47.98
N LEU A 302 16.68 -10.28 -46.91
CA LEU A 302 16.23 -11.15 -45.82
C LEU A 302 14.68 -11.19 -45.68
N PRO A 303 13.91 -11.54 -46.73
CA PRO A 303 12.44 -11.51 -46.71
C PRO A 303 11.79 -12.51 -45.74
N GLN A 304 12.55 -13.51 -45.31
CA GLN A 304 12.12 -14.54 -44.36
C GLN A 304 12.05 -14.06 -42.91
N LEU A 305 12.70 -12.92 -42.61
CA LEU A 305 12.64 -12.31 -41.28
C LEU A 305 11.37 -11.48 -41.12
N ARG A 306 10.72 -11.61 -39.96
CA ARG A 306 9.55 -10.82 -39.56
C ARG A 306 9.98 -9.74 -38.58
N GLU A 307 9.49 -8.53 -38.79
CA GLU A 307 9.82 -7.37 -37.99
C GLU A 307 8.79 -7.13 -36.89
N ASN A 308 9.25 -6.81 -35.69
CA ASN A 308 8.42 -6.32 -34.60
C ASN A 308 9.06 -5.01 -34.12
N ARG A 309 8.31 -3.90 -34.16
CA ARG A 309 8.79 -2.59 -33.70
C ARG A 309 8.68 -2.54 -32.18
N VAL A 310 9.79 -2.36 -31.49
CA VAL A 310 9.87 -2.46 -30.02
C VAL A 310 9.83 -1.08 -29.37
N ALA A 311 10.73 -0.21 -29.77
CA ALA A 311 10.88 1.12 -29.20
C ALA A 311 11.47 2.11 -30.20
N VAL A 312 11.39 3.40 -29.90
CA VAL A 312 12.22 4.43 -30.54
C VAL A 312 13.37 4.75 -29.61
N SER A 313 14.59 4.60 -30.14
CA SER A 313 15.84 4.93 -29.48
C SER A 313 16.32 6.30 -29.90
N VAL A 314 16.70 7.14 -28.93
CA VAL A 314 17.37 8.41 -29.16
C VAL A 314 18.86 8.22 -28.90
N PHE A 315 19.69 8.73 -29.79
CA PHE A 315 21.14 8.62 -29.72
C PHE A 315 21.78 10.01 -29.53
N ALA A 316 22.95 10.07 -28.92
CA ALA A 316 23.68 11.30 -28.69
C ALA A 316 25.10 11.19 -29.24
N LEU A 317 25.63 12.31 -29.73
CA LEU A 317 27.07 12.46 -29.79
C LEU A 317 27.61 12.73 -28.40
N VAL A 318 28.74 12.12 -28.07
CA VAL A 318 29.45 12.30 -26.81
C VAL A 318 30.85 12.80 -27.10
N VAL A 319 31.33 13.73 -26.30
CA VAL A 319 32.69 14.28 -26.41
C VAL A 319 33.37 14.22 -25.05
N ASN A 320 34.69 14.02 -25.05
CA ASN A 320 35.50 14.09 -23.85
C ASN A 320 35.34 15.45 -23.14
N ASP A 321 35.35 15.45 -21.80
CA ASP A 321 35.16 16.66 -21.00
C ASP A 321 36.28 17.71 -21.14
N ASP A 322 37.46 17.34 -21.66
CA ASP A 322 38.52 18.29 -22.05
C ASP A 322 38.05 19.26 -23.16
N ILE A 323 36.97 18.93 -23.88
CA ILE A 323 36.41 19.75 -24.95
C ILE A 323 35.10 20.41 -24.47
N PRO A 324 35.09 21.70 -24.10
CA PRO A 324 33.92 22.35 -23.50
C PRO A 324 32.78 22.68 -24.49
N VAL A 325 32.85 22.19 -25.72
CA VAL A 325 31.83 22.41 -26.76
C VAL A 325 30.57 21.66 -26.37
N ARG A 326 29.42 22.36 -26.29
CA ARG A 326 28.13 21.75 -25.89
C ARG A 326 27.16 21.51 -27.04
N ASN A 327 27.41 22.12 -28.19
CA ASN A 327 26.52 22.07 -29.33
C ASN A 327 27.33 22.06 -30.63
N LEU A 328 26.92 21.22 -31.59
CA LEU A 328 27.47 21.21 -32.94
C LEU A 328 26.35 21.36 -33.96
N SER A 329 26.62 22.10 -35.03
CA SER A 329 25.72 22.07 -36.17
C SER A 329 25.84 20.73 -36.91
N LEU A 330 24.77 20.25 -37.55
CA LEU A 330 24.85 19.04 -38.38
C LEU A 330 25.90 19.17 -39.50
N THR A 331 26.08 20.39 -40.00
CA THR A 331 27.13 20.71 -40.98
C THR A 331 28.51 20.47 -40.38
N ASP A 332 28.78 20.92 -39.16
CA ASP A 332 30.07 20.72 -38.51
C ASP A 332 30.30 19.28 -38.11
N VAL A 333 29.27 18.56 -37.63
CA VAL A 333 29.36 17.10 -37.39
C VAL A 333 29.78 16.39 -38.68
N ARG A 334 29.14 16.71 -39.80
CA ARG A 334 29.50 16.13 -41.11
C ARG A 334 30.94 16.47 -41.47
N ARG A 335 31.39 17.71 -41.34
CA ARG A 335 32.77 18.11 -41.66
C ARG A 335 33.80 17.43 -40.75
N LEU A 336 33.47 17.26 -39.48
CA LEU A 336 34.29 16.59 -38.47
C LEU A 336 34.47 15.10 -38.81
N TYR A 337 33.38 14.37 -39.07
CA TYR A 337 33.44 12.95 -39.46
C TYR A 337 33.97 12.69 -40.88
N ARG A 338 34.23 13.76 -41.65
CA ARG A 338 34.95 13.71 -42.93
C ARG A 338 36.45 14.02 -42.79
N GLY A 339 36.90 14.44 -41.61
CA GLY A 339 38.28 14.89 -41.38
C GLY A 339 38.61 16.25 -42.01
N GLU A 340 37.59 17.04 -42.38
CA GLU A 340 37.76 18.42 -42.83
C GLU A 340 38.04 19.35 -41.64
N ILE A 341 37.45 19.03 -40.48
CA ILE A 341 37.79 19.62 -39.18
C ILE A 341 38.69 18.62 -38.45
N ARG A 342 39.90 19.06 -38.10
CA ARG A 342 40.94 18.20 -37.53
C ARG A 342 41.34 18.60 -36.12
N ASN A 343 40.91 19.77 -35.69
CA ASN A 343 41.23 20.33 -34.38
C ASN A 343 40.04 21.11 -33.80
N TRP A 344 39.80 20.94 -32.51
CA TRP A 344 38.69 21.56 -31.79
C TRP A 344 38.72 23.10 -31.77
N LYS A 345 39.88 23.73 -31.95
CA LYS A 345 39.98 25.19 -32.08
C LYS A 345 39.23 25.75 -33.30
N GLN A 346 39.01 24.92 -34.33
CA GLN A 346 38.21 25.28 -35.49
C GLN A 346 36.70 25.41 -35.16
N LEU A 347 36.29 24.91 -33.99
CA LEU A 347 34.93 24.92 -33.47
C LEU A 347 34.83 25.70 -32.15
N GLY A 348 35.80 26.56 -31.86
CA GLY A 348 35.83 27.37 -30.63
C GLY A 348 36.25 26.61 -29.36
N GLY A 349 36.74 25.38 -29.50
CA GLY A 349 37.34 24.61 -28.40
C GLY A 349 38.84 24.88 -28.22
N PRO A 350 39.51 24.11 -27.35
CA PRO A 350 40.96 24.20 -27.14
C PRO A 350 41.76 23.71 -28.35
N ASP A 351 43.07 24.00 -28.37
CA ASP A 351 43.99 23.46 -29.39
C ASP A 351 44.24 21.97 -29.14
N ARG A 352 43.28 21.16 -29.59
CA ARG A 352 43.24 19.71 -29.40
C ARG A 352 42.91 19.02 -30.72
N PRO A 353 43.71 18.01 -31.13
CA PRO A 353 43.35 17.15 -32.25
C PRO A 353 41.99 16.49 -32.03
N VAL A 354 41.23 16.30 -33.10
CA VAL A 354 39.99 15.51 -33.09
C VAL A 354 40.34 14.04 -33.21
N LEU A 355 39.82 13.22 -32.29
CA LEU A 355 39.90 11.76 -32.35
C LEU A 355 38.48 11.20 -32.54
N LEU A 356 38.25 10.47 -33.63
CA LEU A 356 36.96 9.85 -33.92
C LEU A 356 36.91 8.44 -33.35
N VAL A 357 36.06 8.22 -32.36
CA VAL A 357 35.80 6.89 -31.80
C VAL A 357 34.48 6.41 -32.38
N SER A 358 34.55 5.42 -33.25
CA SER A 358 33.42 4.89 -34.01
C SER A 358 33.17 3.43 -33.67
N ARG A 359 32.09 2.87 -34.22
CA ARG A 359 31.77 1.45 -34.12
C ARG A 359 32.18 0.69 -35.38
N ASP A 360 32.31 -0.62 -35.26
CA ASP A 360 32.54 -1.51 -36.40
C ASP A 360 31.37 -1.50 -37.41
N ALA A 361 31.52 -2.25 -38.51
CA ALA A 361 30.51 -2.31 -39.56
C ALA A 361 29.22 -3.07 -39.14
N ASN A 362 29.24 -3.80 -38.02
CA ASN A 362 28.10 -4.58 -37.54
C ASN A 362 27.14 -3.75 -36.67
N SER A 363 27.57 -2.58 -36.20
CA SER A 363 26.78 -1.68 -35.36
C SER A 363 25.58 -1.07 -36.08
N GLY A 364 24.39 -1.23 -35.51
CA GLY A 364 23.18 -0.50 -35.89
C GLY A 364 23.33 0.99 -35.59
N THR A 365 23.82 1.37 -34.40
CA THR A 365 24.10 2.75 -33.98
C THR A 365 24.88 3.54 -35.03
N ARG A 366 25.93 2.92 -35.62
CA ARG A 366 26.72 3.48 -36.73
C ARG A 366 25.89 3.68 -37.98
N GLN A 367 25.12 2.69 -38.39
CA GLN A 367 24.29 2.76 -39.59
C GLN A 367 23.22 3.84 -39.47
N VAL A 368 22.62 3.99 -38.28
CA VAL A 368 21.70 5.09 -37.97
C VAL A 368 22.42 6.42 -38.07
N PHE A 369 23.60 6.56 -37.46
CA PHE A 369 24.39 7.79 -37.52
C PHE A 369 24.71 8.20 -38.95
N GLN A 370 25.17 7.24 -39.76
CA GLN A 370 25.49 7.46 -41.17
C GLN A 370 24.27 7.88 -41.99
N ARG A 371 23.11 7.25 -41.75
CA ARG A 371 21.87 7.54 -42.51
C ARG A 371 21.21 8.84 -42.06
N ARG A 372 21.01 9.03 -40.77
CA ARG A 372 20.22 10.12 -40.19
C ARG A 372 21.02 11.41 -40.02
N VAL A 373 22.31 11.31 -39.71
CA VAL A 373 23.16 12.47 -39.38
C VAL A 373 24.13 12.80 -40.51
N LEU A 374 24.97 11.84 -40.90
CA LEU A 374 26.05 12.10 -41.87
C LEU A 374 25.57 12.16 -43.33
N GLY A 375 24.52 11.42 -43.67
CA GLY A 375 24.02 11.21 -45.02
C GLY A 375 24.93 10.34 -45.91
N ARG A 376 25.98 9.72 -45.34
CA ARG A 376 26.94 8.86 -46.03
C ARG A 376 27.78 8.04 -45.04
N GLY A 377 28.56 7.10 -45.57
CA GLY A 377 29.54 6.34 -44.80
C GLY A 377 30.65 7.22 -44.22
N GLU A 378 31.19 6.81 -43.08
CA GLU A 378 32.37 7.42 -42.46
C GLU A 378 33.65 7.13 -43.25
N ILE A 379 34.71 7.89 -42.97
CA ILE A 379 36.04 7.64 -43.52
C ILE A 379 36.62 6.31 -43.03
N ALA A 380 37.65 5.80 -43.73
CA ALA A 380 38.30 4.54 -43.37
C ALA A 380 38.86 4.54 -41.93
N ASN A 381 38.99 3.35 -41.34
CA ASN A 381 39.70 3.18 -40.08
C ASN A 381 41.16 3.61 -40.27
N SER A 382 41.69 4.43 -39.36
CA SER A 382 43.06 4.96 -39.43
C SER A 382 43.88 4.73 -38.17
N SER A 383 43.31 4.04 -37.18
CA SER A 383 43.96 3.75 -35.90
C SER A 383 43.38 2.48 -35.28
N LEU A 384 44.25 1.58 -34.83
CA LEU A 384 43.88 0.39 -34.07
C LEU A 384 43.80 0.65 -32.55
N ASP A 385 44.52 1.64 -32.04
CA ASP A 385 44.60 1.94 -30.60
C ASP A 385 43.85 3.22 -30.18
N CYS A 386 43.15 3.85 -31.13
CA CYS A 386 42.42 5.12 -30.98
C CYS A 386 43.30 6.35 -30.67
N VAL A 387 44.63 6.22 -30.67
CA VAL A 387 45.56 7.29 -30.29
C VAL A 387 46.51 7.63 -31.43
N HIS A 388 47.12 6.61 -32.02
CA HIS A 388 48.12 6.75 -33.06
C HIS A 388 47.51 6.49 -34.44
N LYS A 389 47.94 7.30 -35.40
CA LYS A 389 47.48 7.19 -36.78
C LYS A 389 48.34 6.16 -37.52
N ASP A 390 47.76 5.01 -37.85
CA ASP A 390 48.42 3.92 -38.59
C ASP A 390 48.55 4.27 -40.08
N ASP A 391 47.61 5.05 -40.63
CA ASP A 391 47.65 5.55 -42.01
C ASP A 391 48.11 7.02 -42.03
N PRO A 392 49.36 7.33 -42.45
CA PRO A 392 49.88 8.70 -42.50
C PRO A 392 49.08 9.62 -43.44
N THR A 393 48.30 9.09 -44.38
CA THR A 393 47.48 9.86 -45.31
C THR A 393 46.10 10.21 -44.75
N ALA A 394 45.64 9.51 -43.70
CA ALA A 394 44.36 9.78 -43.09
C ALA A 394 44.31 11.19 -42.47
N PRO A 395 43.19 11.92 -42.61
CA PRO A 395 43.09 13.32 -42.18
C PRO A 395 43.01 13.49 -40.66
N VAL A 396 42.47 12.49 -39.97
CA VAL A 396 42.29 12.43 -38.50
C VAL A 396 42.48 10.99 -38.02
N VAL A 397 42.68 10.82 -36.71
CA VAL A 397 42.58 9.52 -36.06
C VAL A 397 41.12 9.09 -36.03
N ARG A 398 40.84 7.90 -36.54
CA ARG A 398 39.56 7.21 -36.43
C ARG A 398 39.82 5.76 -36.08
N CYS A 399 39.23 5.30 -34.98
CA CYS A 399 39.21 3.89 -34.60
C CYS A 399 37.78 3.33 -34.64
N GLU A 400 37.67 2.01 -34.77
CA GLU A 400 36.40 1.27 -34.72
C GLU A 400 36.41 0.29 -33.54
N LEU A 401 35.33 0.28 -32.76
CA LEU A 401 35.14 -0.55 -31.57
C LEU A 401 33.89 -1.43 -31.70
N ASP A 402 33.85 -2.54 -30.97
CA ASP A 402 32.82 -3.57 -31.13
C ASP A 402 31.52 -3.28 -30.38
N SER A 403 31.55 -2.45 -29.33
CA SER A 403 30.44 -2.23 -28.39
C SER A 403 30.25 -0.77 -28.00
N THR A 404 29.03 -0.44 -27.53
CA THR A 404 28.69 0.90 -27.03
C THR A 404 29.56 1.27 -25.81
N ASP A 405 29.75 0.32 -24.88
CA ASP A 405 30.55 0.54 -23.67
C ASP A 405 32.01 0.89 -24.00
N GLN A 406 32.63 0.18 -24.96
CA GLN A 406 33.98 0.48 -25.42
C GLN A 406 34.09 1.91 -26.00
N VAL A 407 33.11 2.36 -26.79
CA VAL A 407 33.09 3.74 -27.33
C VAL A 407 33.03 4.75 -26.21
N LEU A 408 32.07 4.60 -25.29
CA LEU A 408 31.89 5.52 -24.16
C LEU A 408 33.13 5.57 -23.25
N SER A 409 33.65 4.41 -22.89
CA SER A 409 34.88 4.27 -22.10
C SER A 409 36.09 4.94 -22.78
N THR A 410 36.21 4.80 -24.10
CA THR A 410 37.34 5.37 -24.86
C THR A 410 37.20 6.88 -25.00
N VAL A 411 36.00 7.39 -25.30
CA VAL A 411 35.73 8.83 -25.36
C VAL A 411 35.97 9.50 -24.02
N ALA A 412 35.55 8.87 -22.90
CA ALA A 412 35.78 9.41 -21.56
C ALA A 412 37.28 9.52 -21.19
N LYS A 413 38.13 8.63 -21.73
CA LYS A 413 39.56 8.56 -21.40
C LYS A 413 40.44 9.43 -22.29
N LEU A 414 40.09 9.60 -23.56
CA LEU A 414 40.96 10.22 -24.55
C LEU A 414 40.62 11.71 -24.76
N PRO A 415 41.52 12.65 -24.42
CA PRO A 415 41.33 14.06 -24.69
C PRO A 415 41.12 14.32 -26.19
N GLY A 416 40.12 15.14 -26.52
CA GLY A 416 39.78 15.45 -27.92
C GLY A 416 38.96 14.38 -28.63
N ALA A 417 38.59 13.28 -27.95
CA ALA A 417 37.75 12.24 -28.53
C ALA A 417 36.27 12.65 -28.62
N ILE A 418 35.64 12.23 -29.72
CA ILE A 418 34.20 12.29 -29.95
C ILE A 418 33.73 10.93 -30.46
N GLY A 419 32.58 10.49 -29.97
CA GLY A 419 31.89 9.29 -30.41
C GLY A 419 30.39 9.46 -30.31
N TYR A 420 29.67 8.35 -30.29
CA TYR A 420 28.23 8.33 -30.20
C TYR A 420 27.72 7.11 -29.44
N SER A 421 26.56 7.24 -28.83
CA SER A 421 25.88 6.16 -28.12
C SER A 421 24.38 6.42 -28.05
N GLU A 422 23.65 5.47 -27.50
CA GLU A 422 22.29 5.66 -27.02
C GLU A 422 22.29 6.70 -25.89
N LEU A 423 21.22 7.49 -25.80
CA LEU A 423 21.13 8.67 -24.93
C LEU A 423 21.42 8.35 -23.46
N ASN A 424 20.83 7.27 -22.94
CA ASN A 424 20.94 6.92 -21.53
C ASN A 424 22.19 6.12 -21.19
N SER A 425 22.75 5.37 -22.15
CA SER A 425 24.03 4.68 -21.97
C SER A 425 25.16 5.63 -21.58
N ALA A 426 25.14 6.87 -22.08
CA ALA A 426 26.13 7.88 -21.74
C ALA A 426 25.98 8.48 -20.33
N THR A 427 24.82 8.34 -19.67
CA THR A 427 24.53 9.03 -18.40
C THR A 427 25.36 8.51 -17.22
N GLY A 428 25.80 7.24 -17.28
CA GLY A 428 26.63 6.62 -16.23
C GLY A 428 28.14 6.90 -16.34
N PHE A 429 28.60 7.60 -17.37
CA PHE A 429 30.02 7.81 -17.63
C PHE A 429 30.51 9.17 -17.10
N THR A 430 31.67 9.16 -16.44
CA THR A 430 32.41 10.36 -16.04
C THR A 430 33.53 10.65 -17.03
N GLY A 431 33.82 11.91 -17.35
CA GLY A 431 34.89 12.29 -18.29
C GLY A 431 34.41 12.52 -19.72
N LEU A 432 33.10 12.47 -19.96
CA LEU A 432 32.46 12.86 -21.21
C LEU A 432 31.13 13.58 -20.95
N HIS A 433 30.63 14.26 -21.97
CA HIS A 433 29.28 14.79 -21.98
C HIS A 433 28.63 14.70 -23.35
N LYS A 434 27.30 14.79 -23.33
CA LYS A 434 26.44 14.76 -24.53
C LYS A 434 26.44 16.12 -25.22
N LEU A 435 26.36 16.09 -26.55
CA LEU A 435 26.23 17.27 -27.40
C LEU A 435 24.79 17.47 -27.87
N SER A 436 24.36 18.72 -27.93
CA SER A 436 23.18 19.13 -28.71
C SER A 436 23.54 19.21 -30.20
N LEU A 437 22.55 18.96 -31.05
CA LEU A 437 22.68 19.03 -32.51
C LEU A 437 21.75 20.14 -33.04
N ASP A 438 22.33 21.11 -33.76
CA ASP A 438 21.60 22.30 -34.26
C ASP A 438 20.79 23.03 -33.15
N GLY A 439 21.28 23.01 -31.91
CA GLY A 439 20.61 23.62 -30.76
C GLY A 439 19.57 22.72 -30.09
N HIS A 440 19.27 21.54 -30.65
CA HIS A 440 18.34 20.58 -30.07
C HIS A 440 19.08 19.59 -29.14
N THR A 441 18.62 19.49 -27.90
CA THR A 441 19.11 18.52 -26.93
C THR A 441 18.51 17.14 -27.21
N PRO A 442 19.27 16.04 -27.11
CA PRO A 442 18.69 14.70 -27.21
C PRO A 442 17.76 14.44 -26.02
N SER A 443 16.49 14.19 -26.30
CA SER A 443 15.44 13.98 -25.29
C SER A 443 14.36 13.05 -25.83
N VAL A 444 14.03 12.01 -25.06
CA VAL A 444 12.94 11.07 -25.38
C VAL A 444 11.59 11.72 -25.09
N GLU A 445 11.51 12.49 -24.01
CA GLU A 445 10.29 13.21 -23.61
C GLU A 445 9.91 14.27 -24.66
N ASP A 446 10.88 15.07 -25.12
CA ASP A 446 10.58 16.10 -26.12
C ASP A 446 10.17 15.49 -27.46
N LEU A 447 10.73 14.32 -27.79
CA LEU A 447 10.35 13.53 -28.96
C LEU A 447 8.93 12.97 -28.82
N GLU A 448 8.58 12.41 -27.66
CA GLU A 448 7.22 11.90 -27.37
C GLU A 448 6.18 13.03 -27.44
N HIS A 449 6.50 14.21 -26.92
CA HIS A 449 5.63 15.39 -26.99
C HIS A 449 5.59 16.05 -28.38
N GLY A 450 6.44 15.63 -29.33
CA GLY A 450 6.52 16.23 -30.66
C GLY A 450 7.06 17.66 -30.65
N THR A 451 7.89 17.99 -29.67
CA THR A 451 8.46 19.33 -29.44
C THR A 451 9.92 19.46 -29.86
N SER A 452 10.52 18.37 -30.35
CA SER A 452 11.91 18.32 -30.81
C SER A 452 12.06 17.62 -32.15
N ASP A 453 12.76 18.27 -33.08
CA ASP A 453 13.15 17.72 -34.39
C ASP A 453 14.52 17.02 -34.34
N TYR A 454 14.94 16.57 -33.16
CA TYR A 454 16.26 16.00 -32.97
C TYR A 454 16.51 14.80 -33.92
N PRO A 455 17.56 14.86 -34.76
CA PRO A 455 17.65 14.03 -35.96
C PRO A 455 18.17 12.62 -35.70
N TYR A 456 18.91 12.42 -34.60
CA TYR A 456 19.61 11.17 -34.35
C TYR A 456 18.76 10.22 -33.49
N ARG A 457 17.79 9.60 -34.16
CA ARG A 457 16.86 8.63 -33.57
C ARG A 457 16.52 7.53 -34.58
N GLU A 458 16.12 6.36 -34.08
CA GLU A 458 15.65 5.26 -34.92
C GLU A 458 14.75 4.29 -34.15
N ILE A 459 13.96 3.50 -34.89
CA ILE A 459 13.20 2.38 -34.34
C ILE A 459 14.14 1.21 -34.03
N GLU A 460 14.00 0.65 -32.83
CA GLU A 460 14.51 -0.65 -32.43
C GLU A 460 13.55 -1.75 -32.88
N TYR A 461 14.07 -2.73 -33.61
CA TYR A 461 13.32 -3.86 -34.14
C TYR A 461 13.73 -5.16 -33.46
N ALA A 462 12.76 -5.99 -33.10
CA ALA A 462 12.97 -7.39 -32.78
C ALA A 462 12.58 -8.26 -33.98
N TYR A 463 13.57 -8.92 -34.56
CA TYR A 463 13.40 -9.82 -35.69
C TYR A 463 13.25 -11.27 -35.24
N THR A 464 12.31 -11.97 -35.89
CA THR A 464 12.21 -13.44 -35.84
C THR A 464 12.40 -14.01 -37.24
N TYR A 465 12.83 -15.27 -37.33
CA TYR A 465 12.80 -15.98 -38.59
C TYR A 465 11.43 -16.68 -38.72
N GLY A 466 10.68 -16.34 -39.77
CA GLY A 466 9.29 -16.76 -39.89
C GLY A 466 8.39 -16.23 -38.77
N GLN A 467 7.19 -16.80 -38.68
CA GLN A 467 6.26 -16.51 -37.60
C GLN A 467 6.45 -17.56 -36.48
N PRO A 468 6.92 -17.17 -35.29
CA PRO A 468 7.04 -18.10 -34.18
C PRO A 468 5.65 -18.68 -33.80
N PRO A 469 5.57 -19.95 -33.36
CA PRO A 469 4.33 -20.53 -32.83
C PRO A 469 3.76 -19.68 -31.70
N ALA A 470 2.43 -19.58 -31.59
CA ALA A 470 1.77 -18.72 -30.61
C ALA A 470 2.08 -19.12 -29.15
N ASP A 471 2.31 -20.41 -28.93
CA ASP A 471 2.68 -21.08 -27.68
C ASP A 471 4.21 -21.21 -27.49
N SER A 472 5.01 -20.45 -28.25
CA SER A 472 6.47 -20.46 -28.09
C SER A 472 6.95 -19.35 -27.15
N LEU A 473 8.05 -19.63 -26.45
CA LEU A 473 8.75 -18.63 -25.63
C LEU A 473 9.12 -17.37 -26.42
N ALA A 474 9.46 -17.47 -27.70
CA ALA A 474 9.71 -16.30 -28.55
C ALA A 474 8.47 -15.40 -28.69
N SER A 475 7.30 -15.98 -29.00
CA SER A 475 6.05 -15.22 -29.11
C SER A 475 5.63 -14.61 -27.78
N SER A 476 5.73 -15.38 -26.71
CA SER A 476 5.41 -14.93 -25.36
C SER A 476 6.31 -13.77 -24.94
N PHE A 477 7.62 -13.90 -25.12
CA PHE A 477 8.58 -12.86 -24.75
C PHE A 477 8.36 -11.58 -25.58
N LEU A 478 8.15 -11.67 -26.90
CA LEU A 478 7.81 -10.49 -27.71
C LEU A 478 6.51 -9.82 -27.24
N SER A 479 5.51 -10.60 -26.83
CA SER A 479 4.28 -10.07 -26.24
C SER A 479 4.56 -9.35 -24.91
N TYR A 480 5.41 -9.93 -24.06
CA TYR A 480 5.84 -9.32 -22.79
C TYR A 480 6.54 -7.98 -22.99
N ILE A 481 7.49 -7.90 -23.93
CA ILE A 481 8.17 -6.65 -24.30
C ILE A 481 7.16 -5.56 -24.71
N SER A 482 6.11 -5.97 -25.42
CA SER A 482 5.13 -5.04 -25.99
C SER A 482 4.04 -4.56 -25.01
N ARG A 483 3.99 -5.06 -23.77
CA ARG A 483 2.87 -4.81 -22.83
C ARG A 483 3.35 -4.56 -21.40
N GLY A 484 2.54 -3.82 -20.63
CA GLY A 484 2.68 -3.70 -19.17
C GLY A 484 4.11 -3.41 -18.71
N SER A 485 4.63 -4.25 -17.82
CA SER A 485 5.97 -4.14 -17.22
C SER A 485 7.10 -4.05 -18.25
N GLY A 486 6.99 -4.73 -19.40
CA GLY A 486 8.00 -4.67 -20.45
C GLY A 486 8.17 -3.28 -21.04
N GLN A 487 7.07 -2.54 -21.22
CA GLN A 487 7.13 -1.15 -21.68
C GLN A 487 7.74 -0.22 -20.64
N ASP A 488 7.54 -0.51 -19.36
CA ASP A 488 8.08 0.30 -18.27
C ASP A 488 9.61 0.14 -18.16
N VAL A 489 10.13 -1.07 -18.41
CA VAL A 489 11.58 -1.29 -18.55
C VAL A 489 12.15 -0.45 -19.69
N ILE A 490 11.53 -0.52 -20.88
CA ILE A 490 11.94 0.26 -22.06
C ILE A 490 12.01 1.76 -21.74
N ARG A 491 10.99 2.31 -21.04
CA ARG A 491 10.97 3.72 -20.61
C ARG A 491 12.05 4.06 -19.60
N THR A 492 12.27 3.18 -18.62
CA THR A 492 13.27 3.39 -17.55
C THR A 492 14.67 3.53 -18.13
N HIS A 493 14.97 2.77 -19.19
CA HIS A 493 16.23 2.88 -19.93
C HIS A 493 16.24 4.04 -20.95
N GLY A 494 15.20 4.86 -21.02
CA GLY A 494 15.16 6.05 -21.88
C GLY A 494 14.91 5.75 -23.34
N HIS A 495 13.99 4.82 -23.62
CA HIS A 495 13.47 4.58 -24.96
C HIS A 495 11.96 4.79 -24.94
N LEU A 496 11.40 5.18 -26.08
CA LEU A 496 9.95 5.36 -26.22
C LEU A 496 9.31 4.05 -26.72
N PRO A 497 8.51 3.31 -25.93
CA PRO A 497 7.96 2.03 -26.36
C PRO A 497 6.96 2.20 -27.50
N CYS A 498 7.07 1.36 -28.54
CA CYS A 498 6.19 1.40 -29.71
C CYS A 498 4.76 0.92 -29.41
N GLY A 499 4.52 0.24 -28.28
CA GLY A 499 3.17 -0.25 -27.91
C GLY A 499 2.30 0.78 -27.18
N THR A 500 2.73 2.04 -27.09
CA THR A 500 1.99 3.15 -26.47
C THR A 500 1.22 3.94 -27.55
N PRO A 501 0.14 4.67 -27.24
CA PRO A 501 -0.60 5.43 -28.27
C PRO A 501 0.26 6.44 -29.04
N VAL A 502 1.22 7.07 -28.38
CA VAL A 502 2.16 8.00 -29.01
C VAL A 502 3.26 7.25 -29.76
N GLY A 503 3.84 6.22 -29.13
CA GLY A 503 4.84 5.36 -29.75
C GLY A 503 4.35 4.67 -31.02
N LEU A 504 3.09 4.19 -31.05
CA LEU A 504 2.48 3.59 -32.24
C LEU A 504 2.46 4.56 -33.43
N ARG A 505 2.23 5.85 -33.17
CA ARG A 505 2.24 6.88 -34.22
C ARG A 505 3.65 7.10 -34.74
N ILE A 506 4.60 7.35 -33.84
CA ILE A 506 5.99 7.64 -34.19
C ILE A 506 6.66 6.42 -34.84
N CYS A 507 6.39 5.22 -34.33
CA CYS A 507 6.88 3.98 -34.92
C CYS A 507 6.15 3.64 -36.22
N GLY A 508 4.90 4.07 -36.42
CA GLY A 508 4.12 3.84 -37.64
C GLY A 508 4.51 4.75 -38.81
N ASP A 509 4.96 5.97 -38.52
CA ASP A 509 5.40 6.98 -39.49
C ASP A 509 6.87 6.78 -39.96
N GLY A 510 7.56 5.76 -39.43
CA GLY A 510 8.99 5.50 -39.61
C GLY A 510 9.39 4.63 -40.79
#